data_AF-A0A820UK18-F1
#
_entry.id   AF-A0A820UK18-F1
#
_cell.length_a   1.000
_cell.length_b   1.000
_cell.length_c   1.000
_cell.angle_alpha   90.00
_cell.angle_beta   90.00
_cell.angle_gamma   90.00
#
_symmetry.space_group_name_H-M   'P 1'
#
loop_
_entity.id
_entity.type
_entity.pdbx_description
1 polymer ?
#
loop_
_entity_poly.entity_id
_entity_poly.type
_entity_poly.pdbx_seq_one_letter_code
_entity_poly.pdbx_strand_id
1 'polypeptide(L)'
;MTSTMESLEFNGWFDYKQLKRIDKECLYSPLFYSSINNTTWCLQIDRLHPTKLGIYLTLIDTAPCTLCSYTISMITNTKPSLLIFTNKCTQPRIFPSNGFSWGFENFCTRRELKDERHLICDPKTKLVNVRCTMNIDILTSNNITDDHRLATDLFHTRSLEQWIEFLKQNNDLPELTNKVNQEIEKKFKLTSL
;
A
#
# COMPACT_ATOMS: atom_id res chain seq x y z
N MET A 1 14.59 -23.34 -3.72
CA MET A 1 13.54 -22.53 -3.07
C MET A 1 12.22 -22.91 -3.69
N THR A 2 11.26 -23.38 -2.90
CA THR A 2 9.89 -23.65 -3.34
C THR A 2 9.03 -22.44 -3.00
N SER A 3 8.67 -21.65 -4.01
CA SER A 3 7.65 -20.60 -3.86
C SER A 3 6.28 -21.25 -3.99
N THR A 4 5.42 -21.03 -3.00
CA THR A 4 3.99 -21.29 -3.13
C THR A 4 3.31 -19.95 -3.35
N MET A 5 2.36 -19.87 -4.28
CA MET A 5 1.61 -18.65 -4.54
C MET A 5 0.20 -18.79 -3.98
N GLU A 6 -0.19 -17.92 -3.05
CA GLU A 6 -1.59 -17.78 -2.61
C GLU A 6 -2.27 -16.71 -3.46
N SER A 7 -3.43 -17.01 -4.04
CA SER A 7 -4.30 -15.99 -4.63
C SER A 7 -5.47 -15.73 -3.70
N LEU A 8 -5.58 -14.49 -3.19
CA LEU A 8 -6.64 -14.08 -2.27
C LEU A 8 -7.52 -13.03 -2.93
N GLU A 9 -8.84 -13.24 -2.95
CA GLU A 9 -9.81 -12.24 -3.39
C GLU A 9 -10.63 -11.74 -2.20
N PHE A 10 -10.75 -10.41 -2.11
CA PHE A 10 -11.56 -9.73 -1.10
C PHE A 10 -12.42 -8.63 -1.76
N ASN A 11 -13.64 -8.43 -1.25
CA ASN A 11 -14.54 -7.36 -1.68
C ASN A 11 -14.86 -6.45 -0.49
N GLY A 12 -14.37 -5.21 -0.52
CA GLY A 12 -14.62 -4.18 0.48
C GLY A 12 -15.76 -3.26 0.06
N TRP A 13 -16.67 -2.96 0.99
CA TRP A 13 -17.86 -2.14 0.74
C TRP A 13 -17.74 -0.78 1.41
N PHE A 14 -17.91 0.30 0.65
CA PHE A 14 -17.75 1.67 1.15
C PHE A 14 -18.95 2.54 0.81
N ASP A 15 -19.36 3.43 1.72
CA ASP A 15 -20.43 4.40 1.44
C ASP A 15 -19.94 5.45 0.42
N TYR A 16 -20.66 5.57 -0.69
CA TYR A 16 -20.37 6.55 -1.73
C TYR A 16 -20.32 8.01 -1.24
N LYS A 17 -21.13 8.37 -0.24
CA LYS A 17 -21.09 9.69 0.39
C LYS A 17 -19.77 9.92 1.12
N GLN A 18 -19.20 8.90 1.76
CA GLN A 18 -17.91 9.02 2.44
C GLN A 18 -16.77 9.18 1.41
N LEU A 19 -16.79 8.40 0.32
CA LEU A 19 -15.79 8.48 -0.75
C LEU A 19 -15.70 9.88 -1.40
N LYS A 20 -16.84 10.56 -1.54
CA LYS A 20 -16.89 11.90 -2.13
C LYS A 20 -16.38 13.03 -1.23
N ARG A 21 -16.33 12.81 0.09
CA ARG A 21 -15.85 13.84 1.02
C ARG A 21 -14.35 14.03 0.86
N ILE A 22 -13.90 15.28 1.00
CA ILE A 22 -12.49 15.58 1.22
C ILE A 22 -12.30 15.58 2.72
N ASP A 23 -11.44 14.68 3.19
CA ASP A 23 -11.31 14.37 4.60
C ASP A 23 -9.89 13.86 4.87
N LYS A 24 -9.32 14.24 6.02
CA LYS A 24 -8.00 13.77 6.44
C LYS A 24 -8.04 12.34 6.95
N GLU A 25 -9.20 11.89 7.45
CA GLU A 25 -9.36 10.53 7.93
C GLU A 25 -9.50 9.55 6.76
N CYS A 26 -8.65 8.52 6.75
CA CYS A 26 -8.77 7.42 5.80
C CYS A 26 -10.00 6.55 6.12
N LEU A 27 -10.60 5.96 5.08
CA LEU A 27 -11.57 4.87 5.30
C LEU A 27 -10.84 3.53 5.23
N TYR A 28 -11.30 2.59 6.04
CA TYR A 28 -10.75 1.25 6.08
C TYR A 28 -11.84 0.23 5.78
N SER A 29 -11.53 -0.80 4.99
CA SER A 29 -12.40 -1.96 4.86
C SER A 29 -12.36 -2.80 6.13
N PRO A 30 -13.31 -3.74 6.30
CA PRO A 30 -13.11 -4.86 7.21
C PRO A 30 -11.78 -5.57 6.92
N LEU A 31 -11.23 -6.18 7.97
CA LEU A 31 -10.01 -6.98 7.88
C LEU A 31 -10.27 -8.25 7.07
N PHE A 32 -9.26 -8.69 6.32
CA PHE A 32 -9.27 -9.97 5.64
C PHE A 32 -7.93 -10.67 5.80
N TYR A 33 -7.99 -11.99 5.82
CA TYR A 33 -6.91 -12.85 6.30
C TYR A 33 -6.38 -13.73 5.17
N SER A 34 -5.05 -13.79 5.02
CA SER A 34 -4.38 -14.79 4.21
C SER A 34 -3.95 -15.95 5.10
N SER A 35 -4.42 -17.13 4.72
CA SER A 35 -4.31 -18.33 5.54
C SER A 35 -2.91 -18.91 5.58
N ILE A 36 -2.14 -18.70 4.52
CA ILE A 36 -0.85 -19.36 4.35
C ILE A 36 0.29 -18.58 5.02
N ASN A 37 0.22 -17.25 5.05
CA ASN A 37 1.23 -16.40 5.73
C ASN A 37 0.79 -15.89 7.10
N ASN A 38 -0.40 -16.28 7.58
CA ASN A 38 -1.00 -15.73 8.79
C ASN A 38 -0.97 -14.19 8.76
N THR A 39 -1.36 -13.62 7.62
CA THR A 39 -1.29 -12.16 7.37
C THR A 39 -2.68 -11.56 7.42
N THR A 40 -2.80 -10.42 8.11
CA THR A 40 -4.06 -9.65 8.15
C THR A 40 -3.91 -8.37 7.36
N TRP A 41 -4.90 -8.11 6.49
CA TRP A 41 -4.90 -6.99 5.55
C TRP A 41 -6.18 -6.17 5.66
N CYS A 42 -6.12 -4.93 5.20
CA CYS A 42 -7.31 -4.15 4.87
C CYS A 42 -7.06 -3.25 3.65
N LEU A 43 -8.14 -2.77 3.04
CA LEU A 43 -8.09 -1.69 2.07
C LEU A 43 -8.20 -0.36 2.80
N GLN A 44 -7.30 0.56 2.49
CA GLN A 44 -7.29 1.93 2.96
C GLN A 44 -7.62 2.88 1.81
N ILE A 45 -8.56 3.79 2.01
CA ILE A 45 -8.92 4.81 1.04
C ILE A 45 -8.51 6.18 1.57
N ASP A 46 -7.58 6.81 0.87
CA ASP A 46 -7.19 8.20 1.09
C ASP A 46 -8.13 9.13 0.30
N ARG A 47 -8.70 10.08 1.02
CA ARG A 47 -9.69 11.06 0.55
C ARG A 47 -9.20 12.49 0.70
N LEU A 48 -7.96 12.72 1.09
CA LEU A 48 -7.46 14.07 1.35
C LEU A 48 -7.31 14.89 0.06
N HIS A 49 -6.98 14.25 -1.06
CA HIS A 49 -6.70 14.98 -2.29
C HIS A 49 -7.98 15.55 -2.93
N PRO A 50 -7.97 16.81 -3.41
CA PRO A 50 -9.16 17.48 -3.93
C PRO A 50 -9.63 16.96 -5.29
N THR A 51 -8.78 16.28 -6.05
CA THR A 51 -9.09 15.85 -7.43
C THR A 51 -9.04 14.34 -7.65
N LYS A 52 -8.48 13.57 -6.72
CA LYS A 52 -8.24 12.12 -6.87
C LYS A 52 -8.59 11.38 -5.59
N LEU A 53 -8.76 10.08 -5.73
CA LEU A 53 -8.91 9.13 -4.65
C LEU A 53 -7.70 8.19 -4.67
N GLY A 54 -7.08 8.00 -3.51
CA GLY A 54 -6.03 7.00 -3.33
C GLY A 54 -6.63 5.73 -2.75
N ILE A 55 -6.23 4.55 -3.25
CA ILE A 55 -6.57 3.27 -2.62
C ILE A 55 -5.31 2.46 -2.41
N TYR A 56 -5.14 1.98 -1.18
CA TYR A 56 -3.98 1.28 -0.70
C TYR A 56 -4.40 -0.03 -0.06
N LEU A 57 -3.49 -0.98 -0.12
CA LEU A 57 -3.53 -2.18 0.66
C LEU A 57 -2.63 -1.96 1.88
N THR A 58 -3.16 -2.24 3.07
CA THR A 58 -2.45 -2.03 4.34
C THR A 58 -2.26 -3.37 5.04
N LEU A 59 -1.02 -3.68 5.41
CA LEU A 59 -0.69 -4.81 6.27
C LEU A 59 -1.01 -4.43 7.72
N ILE A 60 -1.90 -5.16 8.38
CA ILE A 60 -2.34 -4.83 9.74
C ILE A 60 -1.55 -5.59 10.79
N ASP A 61 -1.41 -6.89 10.59
CA ASP A 61 -0.78 -7.75 11.59
C ASP A 61 -0.13 -8.95 10.93
N THR A 62 1.21 -9.07 11.07
CA THR A 62 2.07 -10.24 10.79
C THR A 62 3.56 -9.86 10.64
N ALA A 63 4.40 -10.86 10.38
CA ALA A 63 5.78 -10.73 9.93
C ALA A 63 5.89 -10.10 8.51
N PRO A 64 7.06 -9.57 8.14
CA PRO A 64 7.28 -9.00 6.82
C PRO A 64 6.94 -9.99 5.70
N CYS A 65 6.24 -9.52 4.65
CA CYS A 65 5.86 -10.37 3.52
C CYS A 65 6.07 -9.67 2.17
N THR A 66 6.09 -10.46 1.09
CA THR A 66 6.21 -9.94 -0.29
C THR A 66 4.98 -10.31 -1.09
N LEU A 67 4.30 -9.31 -1.66
CA LEU A 67 3.28 -9.52 -2.67
C LEU A 67 3.94 -9.55 -4.04
N CYS A 68 3.75 -10.64 -4.78
CA CYS A 68 4.28 -10.77 -6.14
C CYS A 68 3.53 -9.85 -7.11
N SER A 69 2.20 -9.78 -6.94
CA SER A 69 1.35 -8.82 -7.63
C SER A 69 0.04 -8.64 -6.87
N TYR A 70 -0.64 -7.53 -7.10
CA TYR A 70 -2.01 -7.36 -6.64
C TYR A 70 -2.78 -6.44 -7.59
N THR A 71 -4.10 -6.58 -7.60
CA THR A 71 -5.02 -5.78 -8.39
C THR A 71 -6.06 -5.20 -7.45
N ILE A 72 -6.33 -3.90 -7.60
CA ILE A 72 -7.43 -3.22 -6.92
C ILE A 72 -8.38 -2.73 -8.00
N SER A 73 -9.66 -3.01 -7.82
CA SER A 73 -10.70 -2.67 -8.78
C SER A 73 -11.94 -2.11 -8.09
N MET A 74 -12.57 -1.08 -8.65
CA MET A 74 -13.96 -0.76 -8.35
C MET A 74 -14.85 -1.49 -9.35
N ILE A 75 -15.87 -2.16 -8.86
CA ILE A 75 -16.73 -3.02 -9.67
C ILE A 75 -18.20 -2.63 -9.56
N THR A 76 -19.00 -3.00 -10.56
CA THR A 76 -20.46 -2.83 -10.50
C THR A 76 -21.09 -3.80 -9.51
N ASN A 77 -22.22 -3.38 -8.94
CA ASN A 77 -23.01 -4.22 -8.02
C ASN A 77 -24.01 -5.13 -8.75
N THR A 78 -23.79 -5.37 -10.05
CA THR A 78 -24.61 -6.25 -10.89
C THR A 78 -24.02 -7.67 -10.93
N LYS A 79 -24.83 -8.63 -11.40
CA LYS A 79 -24.35 -9.95 -11.81
C LYS A 79 -24.52 -10.10 -13.34
N PRO A 80 -23.45 -10.32 -14.11
CA PRO A 80 -22.04 -10.32 -13.68
C PRO A 80 -21.57 -8.92 -13.24
N SER A 81 -20.55 -8.89 -12.37
CA SER A 81 -19.90 -7.64 -11.97
C SER A 81 -18.91 -7.22 -13.05
N LEU A 82 -18.90 -5.92 -13.38
CA LEU A 82 -18.00 -5.33 -14.37
C LEU A 82 -16.93 -4.50 -13.66
N LEU A 83 -15.70 -4.53 -14.18
CA LEU A 83 -14.60 -3.69 -13.69
C LEU A 83 -14.78 -2.28 -14.27
N ILE A 84 -14.87 -1.27 -13.40
CA ILE A 84 -15.00 0.14 -13.82
C ILE A 84 -13.66 0.86 -13.72
N PHE A 85 -13.00 0.76 -12.56
CA PHE A 85 -11.64 1.23 -12.37
C PHE A 85 -10.77 0.05 -11.97
N THR A 86 -9.57 -0.09 -12.52
CA THR A 86 -8.67 -1.21 -12.20
C THR A 86 -7.23 -0.78 -12.32
N ASN A 87 -6.50 -0.89 -11.22
CA ASN A 87 -5.06 -0.70 -11.19
C ASN A 87 -4.38 -1.98 -10.71
N LYS A 88 -3.28 -2.35 -11.38
CA LYS A 88 -2.52 -3.56 -11.09
C LYS A 88 -1.08 -3.20 -10.74
N CYS A 89 -0.60 -3.76 -9.65
CA CYS A 89 0.81 -3.79 -9.32
C CYS A 89 1.38 -5.12 -9.82
N THR A 90 2.23 -5.07 -10.85
CA THR A 90 2.88 -6.25 -11.43
C THR A 90 4.29 -6.48 -10.90
N GLN A 91 4.85 -5.48 -10.20
CA GLN A 91 6.16 -5.58 -9.59
C GLN A 91 6.01 -6.11 -8.16
N PRO A 92 6.90 -7.02 -7.73
CA PRO A 92 6.91 -7.46 -6.33
C PRO A 92 7.05 -6.28 -5.36
N ARG A 93 6.27 -6.31 -4.28
CA ARG A 93 6.28 -5.28 -3.22
C ARG A 93 6.45 -5.93 -1.87
N ILE A 94 7.41 -5.41 -1.11
CA ILE A 94 7.69 -5.83 0.26
C ILE A 94 6.82 -4.98 1.19
N PHE A 95 6.15 -5.64 2.14
CA PHE A 95 5.44 -5.02 3.25
C PHE A 95 6.25 -5.31 4.52
N PRO A 96 7.10 -4.36 4.96
CA PRO A 96 8.14 -4.63 5.94
C PRO A 96 7.64 -4.66 7.40
N SER A 97 6.46 -4.12 7.68
CA SER A 97 5.95 -4.03 9.06
C SER A 97 4.45 -3.76 9.11
N ASN A 98 3.87 -3.96 10.30
CA ASN A 98 2.49 -3.61 10.61
C ASN A 98 2.21 -2.12 10.39
N GLY A 99 1.06 -1.83 9.79
CA GLY A 99 0.65 -0.48 9.39
C GLY A 99 1.24 0.00 8.07
N PHE A 100 2.13 -0.75 7.42
CA PHE A 100 2.65 -0.35 6.12
C PHE A 100 1.58 -0.46 5.03
N SER A 101 1.45 0.61 4.25
CA SER A 101 0.48 0.71 3.17
C SER A 101 1.17 0.94 1.83
N TRP A 102 0.71 0.22 0.80
CA TRP A 102 1.15 0.45 -0.57
C TRP A 102 -0.03 0.33 -1.54
N GLY A 103 -0.05 1.17 -2.57
CA GLY A 103 -1.27 1.39 -3.34
C GLY A 103 -1.11 2.31 -4.53
N PHE A 104 -2.25 2.86 -4.94
CA PHE A 104 -2.36 3.76 -6.07
C PHE A 104 -2.90 5.09 -5.59
N GLU A 105 -2.01 6.08 -5.45
CA GLU A 105 -2.38 7.43 -5.02
C GLU A 105 -3.33 8.11 -6.01
N ASN A 106 -3.16 7.83 -7.31
CA ASN A 106 -4.04 8.27 -8.38
C ASN A 106 -4.92 7.10 -8.84
N PHE A 107 -5.68 6.46 -7.94
CA PHE A 107 -6.49 5.30 -8.30
C PHE A 107 -7.58 5.67 -9.31
N CYS A 108 -8.36 6.70 -9.00
CA CYS A 108 -9.28 7.34 -9.93
C CYS A 108 -9.42 8.83 -9.58
N THR A 109 -9.91 9.61 -10.53
CA THR A 109 -10.28 11.00 -10.29
C THR A 109 -11.65 11.09 -9.63
N ARG A 110 -11.86 12.15 -8.85
CA ARG A 110 -13.18 12.45 -8.27
C ARG A 110 -14.25 12.75 -9.33
N ARG A 111 -13.83 13.21 -10.52
CA ARG A 111 -14.72 13.39 -11.67
C ARG A 111 -15.22 12.06 -12.20
N GLU A 112 -14.32 11.12 -12.48
CA GLU A 112 -14.68 9.76 -12.91
C GLU A 112 -15.61 9.09 -11.87
N LEU A 113 -15.29 9.21 -10.57
CA LEU A 113 -16.14 8.69 -9.50
C LEU A 113 -17.57 9.29 -9.49
N LYS A 114 -17.73 10.53 -9.95
CA LYS A 114 -19.04 11.20 -10.08
C LYS A 114 -19.78 10.73 -11.32
N ASP A 115 -19.09 10.62 -12.44
CA ASP A 115 -19.65 10.29 -13.74
C ASP A 115 -20.12 8.81 -13.75
N GLU A 116 -19.30 7.91 -13.20
CA GLU A 116 -19.58 6.47 -13.13
C GLU A 116 -20.46 6.04 -11.94
N ARG A 117 -20.98 7.00 -11.16
CA ARG A 117 -21.73 6.73 -9.92
C ARG A 117 -22.87 5.73 -10.10
N HIS A 118 -23.51 5.74 -11.26
CA HIS A 118 -24.68 4.92 -11.55
C HIS A 118 -24.31 3.45 -11.80
N LEU A 119 -23.05 3.17 -12.15
CA LEU A 119 -22.53 1.82 -12.35
C LEU A 119 -21.98 1.21 -11.06
N ILE A 120 -21.22 2.01 -10.29
CA ILE A 120 -20.47 1.53 -9.11
C ILE A 120 -21.26 1.60 -7.80
N CYS A 121 -22.34 2.38 -7.74
CA CYS A 121 -23.12 2.59 -6.53
C CYS A 121 -24.37 1.71 -6.56
N ASP A 122 -24.56 0.86 -5.55
CA ASP A 122 -25.81 0.11 -5.42
C ASP A 122 -26.98 1.10 -5.20
N PRO A 123 -28.06 1.04 -6.00
CA PRO A 123 -29.10 2.04 -5.95
C PRO A 123 -29.87 2.05 -4.62
N LYS A 124 -29.89 0.94 -3.87
CA LYS A 124 -30.61 0.82 -2.59
C LYS A 124 -29.70 1.17 -1.41
N THR A 125 -28.54 0.53 -1.30
CA THR A 125 -27.64 0.66 -0.16
C THR A 125 -26.67 1.83 -0.28
N LYS A 126 -26.49 2.36 -1.50
CA LYS A 126 -25.51 3.41 -1.84
C LYS A 126 -24.04 3.01 -1.61
N LEU A 127 -23.79 1.71 -1.49
CA LEU A 127 -22.44 1.16 -1.31
C LEU A 127 -21.72 1.00 -2.65
N VAL A 128 -20.41 1.19 -2.61
CA VAL A 128 -19.47 0.92 -3.69
C VAL A 128 -18.63 -0.29 -3.33
N ASN A 129 -18.51 -1.23 -4.27
CA ASN A 129 -17.70 -2.43 -4.09
C ASN A 129 -16.30 -2.21 -4.66
N VAL A 130 -15.29 -2.32 -3.80
CA VAL A 130 -13.88 -2.30 -4.14
C VAL A 130 -13.33 -3.72 -3.96
N ARG A 131 -13.02 -4.38 -5.07
CA ARG A 131 -12.38 -5.69 -5.10
C ARG A 131 -10.86 -5.55 -5.00
N CYS A 132 -10.24 -6.39 -4.20
CA CYS A 132 -8.81 -6.62 -4.19
C CYS A 132 -8.53 -8.08 -4.53
N THR A 133 -7.61 -8.31 -5.45
CA THR A 133 -7.07 -9.65 -5.75
C THR A 133 -5.57 -9.60 -5.56
N MET A 134 -5.06 -10.39 -4.63
CA MET A 134 -3.64 -10.41 -4.28
C MET A 134 -3.03 -11.74 -4.69
N ASN A 135 -1.82 -11.70 -5.22
CA ASN A 135 -0.98 -12.88 -5.43
C ASN A 135 0.22 -12.74 -4.51
N ILE A 136 0.19 -13.49 -3.41
CA ILE A 136 1.17 -13.45 -2.34
C ILE A 136 2.24 -14.49 -2.69
N ASP A 137 3.50 -14.05 -2.74
CA ASP A 137 4.61 -14.99 -2.86
C ASP A 137 5.03 -15.45 -1.47
N ILE A 138 4.93 -16.75 -1.24
CA ILE A 138 5.32 -17.35 0.03
C ILE A 138 6.78 -17.77 -0.13
N LEU A 139 7.69 -16.86 0.27
CA LEU A 139 9.10 -17.17 0.41
C LEU A 139 9.31 -18.02 1.67
N THR A 140 9.25 -19.33 1.51
CA THR A 140 9.74 -20.29 2.52
C THR A 140 11.27 -20.29 2.53
N SER A 141 11.90 -19.21 2.98
CA SER A 141 13.34 -19.22 3.27
C SER A 141 13.61 -18.51 4.59
N ASN A 142 13.93 -19.30 5.61
CA ASN A 142 14.30 -18.89 6.97
C ASN A 142 15.59 -18.03 7.06
N ASN A 143 16.10 -17.46 5.96
CA ASN A 143 17.40 -16.79 5.92
C ASN A 143 17.37 -15.52 5.05
N ILE A 144 16.54 -14.55 5.41
CA ILE A 144 16.80 -13.16 5.02
C ILE A 144 17.21 -12.47 6.31
N THR A 145 18.52 -12.30 6.49
CA THR A 145 19.08 -11.50 7.58
C THR A 145 18.53 -10.06 7.49
N ASP A 146 17.85 -9.65 8.55
CA ASP A 146 16.99 -8.47 8.67
C ASP A 146 17.68 -7.11 8.39
N ASP A 147 19.00 -7.01 8.46
CA ASP A 147 19.66 -5.70 8.51
C ASP A 147 19.89 -5.01 7.16
N HIS A 148 19.95 -5.75 6.05
CA HIS A 148 20.30 -5.15 4.74
C HIS A 148 19.10 -4.61 3.96
N ARG A 149 17.88 -5.12 4.20
CA ARG A 149 16.68 -4.69 3.45
C ARG A 149 15.99 -3.48 4.06
N LEU A 150 15.96 -3.38 5.40
CA LEU A 150 15.45 -2.19 6.10
C LEU A 150 16.16 -0.92 5.61
N ALA A 151 17.49 -0.97 5.44
CA ALA A 151 18.28 0.19 5.06
C ALA A 151 17.95 0.78 3.67
N THR A 152 17.31 0.05 2.74
CA THR A 152 17.09 0.54 1.37
C THR A 152 15.73 1.23 1.21
N ASP A 153 14.69 0.74 1.90
CA ASP A 153 13.35 1.33 1.88
C ASP A 153 13.24 2.58 2.78
N LEU A 154 14.11 2.67 3.78
CA LEU A 154 14.15 3.78 4.74
C LEU A 154 14.56 5.12 4.09
N PHE A 155 15.38 5.13 3.04
CA PHE A 155 15.81 6.37 2.36
C PHE A 155 14.77 6.97 1.40
N HIS A 156 13.71 6.22 1.04
CA HIS A 156 12.72 6.68 0.06
C HIS A 156 11.43 7.23 0.67
N THR A 157 11.27 7.13 1.99
CA THR A 157 10.01 7.47 2.69
C THR A 157 10.08 8.73 3.55
N ARG A 158 11.27 9.30 3.80
CA ARG A 158 11.47 10.51 4.64
C ARG A 158 12.54 11.44 4.08
N SER A 159 12.48 12.74 4.40
CA SER A 159 13.57 13.66 4.05
C SER A 159 14.83 13.36 4.87
N LEU A 160 15.98 13.80 4.38
CA LEU A 160 17.27 13.60 5.07
C LEU A 160 17.27 14.22 6.47
N GLU A 161 16.62 15.38 6.67
CA GLU A 161 16.56 16.01 7.99
C GLU A 161 15.78 15.18 9.01
N GLN A 162 14.65 14.58 8.59
CA GLN A 162 13.83 13.71 9.43
C GLN A 162 14.59 12.44 9.85
N TRP A 163 15.52 11.98 9.01
CA TRP A 163 16.42 10.88 9.33
C TRP A 163 17.47 11.24 10.38
N ILE A 164 18.07 12.41 10.26
CA ILE A 164 19.05 12.92 11.22
C ILE A 164 18.42 13.07 12.61
N GLU A 165 17.18 13.54 12.69
CA GLU A 165 16.46 13.62 13.97
C GLU A 165 16.13 12.25 14.55
N PHE A 166 15.67 11.31 13.73
CA PHE A 166 15.35 9.95 14.16
C PHE A 166 16.59 9.20 14.69
N LEU A 167 17.75 9.36 14.04
CA LEU A 167 19.01 8.73 14.47
C LEU A 167 19.58 9.37 15.74
N LYS A 168 19.41 10.68 15.92
CA LYS A 168 19.79 11.36 17.17
C LYS A 168 19.00 10.87 18.39
N GLN A 169 17.77 10.37 18.18
CA GLN A 169 16.91 9.89 19.26
C GLN A 169 17.23 8.46 19.71
N ASN A 170 17.80 7.62 18.84
CA ASN A 170 17.95 6.19 19.12
C ASN A 170 19.32 5.74 19.63
N ASN A 171 20.28 6.66 19.88
CA ASN A 171 21.59 6.38 20.49
C ASN A 171 22.42 5.21 19.90
N ASP A 172 22.04 4.69 18.72
CA ASP A 172 22.61 3.49 18.14
C ASP A 172 23.52 3.79 16.93
N LEU A 173 24.76 3.34 17.11
CA LEU A 173 25.78 2.94 16.15
C LEU A 173 26.62 3.99 15.37
N PRO A 174 27.94 4.03 15.65
CA PRO A 174 28.97 4.63 14.78
C PRO A 174 28.96 4.12 13.31
N GLU A 175 28.41 2.94 13.05
CA GLU A 175 28.35 2.34 11.72
C GLU A 175 27.28 2.97 10.82
N LEU A 176 26.19 3.46 11.40
CA LEU A 176 25.13 4.20 10.69
C LEU A 176 25.61 5.60 10.28
N THR A 177 26.46 6.21 11.10
CA THR A 177 27.12 7.49 10.81
C THR A 177 27.99 7.40 9.56
N ASN A 178 28.69 6.29 9.34
CA ASN A 178 29.53 6.11 8.15
C ASN A 178 28.73 6.04 6.85
N LYS A 179 27.57 5.36 6.85
CA LYS A 179 26.75 5.20 5.64
C LYS A 179 25.97 6.48 5.30
N VAL A 180 25.50 7.21 6.32
CA VAL A 180 24.89 8.54 6.15
C VAL A 180 25.93 9.53 5.63
N ASN A 181 27.15 9.52 6.16
CA ASN A 181 28.23 10.38 5.67
C ASN A 181 28.63 10.05 4.23
N GLN A 182 28.65 8.77 3.83
CA GLN A 182 28.93 8.37 2.44
C GLN A 182 27.83 8.80 1.45
N GLU A 183 26.56 8.73 1.85
CA GLU A 183 25.44 9.22 1.03
C GLU A 183 25.42 10.75 0.91
N ILE A 184 25.75 11.47 2.00
CA ILE A 184 25.95 12.92 1.99
C ILE A 184 27.11 13.28 1.04
N GLU A 185 28.27 12.63 1.17
CA GLU A 185 29.41 12.88 0.29
C GLU A 185 29.10 12.61 -1.19
N LYS A 186 28.35 11.55 -1.51
CA LYS A 186 27.94 11.28 -2.90
C LYS A 186 27.04 12.38 -3.46
N LYS A 187 26.07 12.87 -2.68
CA LYS A 187 25.16 13.93 -3.14
C LYS A 187 25.84 15.30 -3.25
N PHE A 188 26.77 15.62 -2.34
CA PHE A 188 27.48 16.91 -2.36
C PHE A 188 28.68 16.95 -3.33
N LYS A 189 29.30 15.82 -3.69
CA LYS A 189 30.33 15.78 -4.76
C LYS A 189 29.73 15.93 -6.17
N LEU A 190 28.45 15.59 -6.36
CA LEU A 190 27.73 15.76 -7.63
C LEU A 190 27.24 17.20 -7.88
N THR A 191 27.36 18.10 -6.90
CA THR A 191 26.95 19.52 -7.00
C THR A 191 28.14 20.47 -7.19
N SER A 192 29.37 19.95 -7.25
CA SER A 192 30.61 20.72 -7.45
C SER A 192 31.30 20.44 -8.79
N LEU A 193 30.54 20.06 -9.83
CA LEU A 193 30.97 19.99 -11.23
C LEU A 193 30.03 20.82 -12.11
#